data_AF-A0A0K6IS04-F1
#
_entry.id   AF-A0A0K6IS04-F1
#
_cell.length_a   1.000
_cell.length_b   1.000
_cell.length_c   1.000
_cell.angle_alpha   90.00
_cell.angle_beta   90.00
_cell.angle_gamma   90.00
#
_symmetry.space_group_name_H-M   'P 1'
#
loop_
_entity.id
_entity.type
_entity.pdbx_description
1 polymer ?
#
loop_
_entity_poly.entity_id
_entity_poly.type
_entity_poly.pdbx_seq_one_letter_code
_entity_poly.pdbx_strand_id
1 'polypeptide(L)'
;MCELNPEKGINHVADNTKFMQEVLDFFLVEQIVVGPEGSVKAATWLARTSTPHDIAFVGGPRMGLHHIAFFLDSWEDVLKAADVMGKHRTKIDAGPTRHGVTRGATIYFFDPSGNRNETFAGLGYLAQPDRPVTTWTEDRLWSGIFYHTGEAMPSFTDVYT
;
A
#
# COMPACT_ATOMS: atom_id res chain seq x y z
N MET A 1 -5.04 -5.27 -6.07
CA MET A 1 -4.14 -5.99 -7.00
C MET A 1 -4.63 -5.78 -8.42
N CYS A 2 -3.73 -5.37 -9.31
CA CYS A 2 -4.00 -5.12 -10.72
C CYS A 2 -3.06 -6.00 -11.55
N GLU A 3 -3.54 -6.55 -12.67
CA GLU A 3 -2.69 -7.38 -13.52
C GLU A 3 -1.49 -6.56 -14.03
N LEU A 4 -0.29 -7.10 -13.83
CA LEU A 4 0.98 -6.54 -14.28
C LEU A 4 1.75 -7.63 -15.02
N ASN A 5 1.85 -7.49 -16.34
CA ASN A 5 2.63 -8.37 -17.21
C ASN A 5 3.34 -7.53 -18.29
N PRO A 6 4.51 -6.94 -17.97
CA PRO A 6 5.22 -6.06 -18.89
C PRO A 6 5.63 -6.73 -20.21
N GLU A 7 5.96 -8.02 -20.20
CA GLU A 7 6.31 -8.78 -21.41
C GLU A 7 5.16 -8.85 -22.42
N LYS A 8 3.92 -8.80 -21.93
CA LYS A 8 2.70 -8.75 -22.75
C LYS A 8 2.17 -7.33 -22.96
N GLY A 9 2.87 -6.31 -22.48
CA GLY A 9 2.43 -4.91 -22.53
C GLY A 9 1.25 -4.60 -21.61
N ILE A 10 1.00 -5.41 -20.58
CA ILE A 10 -0.10 -5.22 -19.63
C ILE A 10 0.42 -4.53 -18.38
N ASN A 11 -0.12 -3.36 -18.06
CA ASN A 11 0.10 -2.70 -16.78
C ASN A 11 -1.16 -1.98 -16.31
N HIS A 12 -2.08 -2.73 -15.71
CA HIS A 12 -3.34 -2.16 -15.20
C HIS A 12 -3.14 -1.28 -13.95
N VAL A 13 -1.96 -1.30 -13.31
CA VAL A 13 -1.62 -0.29 -12.29
C VAL A 13 -1.54 1.09 -12.97
N ALA A 14 -0.83 1.19 -14.08
CA ALA A 14 -0.71 2.42 -14.85
C ALA A 14 -2.04 2.86 -15.47
N ASP A 15 -2.80 1.92 -16.05
CA ASP A 15 -4.11 2.22 -16.64
C ASP A 15 -5.10 2.75 -15.59
N ASN A 16 -5.18 2.11 -14.43
CA ASN A 16 -6.06 2.55 -13.35
C ASN A 16 -5.59 3.88 -12.76
N THR A 17 -4.28 4.07 -12.56
CA THR A 17 -3.72 5.35 -12.12
C THR A 17 -4.19 6.48 -13.04
N LYS A 18 -4.04 6.30 -14.35
CA LYS A 18 -4.45 7.27 -15.36
C LYS A 18 -5.96 7.54 -15.30
N PHE A 19 -6.78 6.50 -15.24
CA PHE A 19 -8.23 6.62 -15.12
C PHE A 19 -8.65 7.42 -13.88
N MET A 20 -8.08 7.09 -12.70
CA MET A 20 -8.39 7.79 -11.46
C MET A 20 -8.02 9.28 -11.54
N GLN A 21 -6.91 9.62 -12.19
CA GLN A 21 -6.48 11.01 -12.36
C GLN A 21 -7.33 11.78 -13.38
N GLU A 22 -7.54 11.22 -14.57
CA GLU A 22 -8.18 11.94 -15.68
C GLU A 22 -9.71 11.99 -15.58
N VAL A 23 -10.33 10.98 -14.95
CA VAL A 23 -11.80 10.84 -14.92
C VAL A 23 -12.36 11.19 -13.55
N LEU A 24 -11.66 10.81 -12.48
CA LEU A 24 -12.16 10.94 -11.10
C LEU A 24 -11.43 12.01 -10.28
N ASP A 25 -10.51 12.75 -10.91
CA ASP A 25 -9.81 13.90 -10.34
C ASP A 25 -8.95 13.55 -9.11
N PHE A 26 -8.50 12.30 -9.01
CA PHE A 26 -7.50 11.93 -8.00
C PHE A 26 -6.13 12.53 -8.38
N PHE A 27 -5.29 12.82 -7.39
CA PHE A 27 -3.89 13.16 -7.62
C PHE A 27 -2.97 12.06 -7.09
N LEU A 28 -1.90 11.77 -7.83
CA LEU A 28 -0.89 10.79 -7.45
C LEU A 28 -0.04 11.36 -6.32
N VAL A 29 0.10 10.62 -5.23
CA VAL A 29 0.85 11.05 -4.03
C VAL A 29 2.20 10.35 -3.97
N GLU A 30 2.20 9.02 -4.08
CA GLU A 30 3.40 8.20 -4.09
C GLU A 30 3.32 7.09 -5.15
N GLN A 31 4.48 6.59 -5.57
CA GLN A 31 4.60 5.47 -6.48
C GLN A 31 5.83 4.62 -6.20
N ILE A 32 5.74 3.33 -6.54
CA ILE A 32 6.89 2.43 -6.68
C ILE A 32 7.10 2.17 -8.17
N VAL A 33 8.32 2.36 -8.62
CA VAL A 33 8.74 2.10 -10.00
C VAL A 33 9.85 1.04 -10.04
N VAL A 34 9.76 0.16 -11.03
CA VAL A 34 10.66 -0.99 -11.24
C VAL A 34 11.06 -1.12 -12.70
N GLY A 35 11.97 -2.06 -12.99
CA GLY A 35 12.48 -2.30 -14.32
C GLY A 35 13.49 -1.24 -14.77
N PRO A 36 13.94 -1.30 -16.03
CA PRO A 36 14.98 -0.40 -16.55
C PRO A 36 14.60 1.06 -16.31
N GLU A 37 15.44 1.77 -15.57
CA GLU A 37 15.28 3.20 -15.24
C GLU A 37 13.92 3.55 -14.57
N GLY A 38 13.25 2.60 -13.92
CA GLY A 38 11.94 2.82 -13.32
C GLY A 38 10.81 2.98 -14.33
N SER A 39 10.95 2.37 -15.51
CA SER A 39 9.96 2.45 -16.61
C SER A 39 8.62 1.78 -16.28
N VAL A 40 8.57 0.89 -15.28
CA VAL A 40 7.35 0.15 -14.91
C VAL A 40 6.81 0.67 -13.59
N LYS A 41 5.61 1.25 -13.62
CA LYS A 41 4.85 1.60 -12.41
C LYS A 41 4.29 0.34 -11.77
N ALA A 42 4.87 -0.09 -10.66
CA ALA A 42 4.50 -1.33 -9.95
C ALA A 42 3.46 -1.11 -8.85
N ALA A 43 3.47 0.06 -8.22
CA ALA A 43 2.45 0.45 -7.26
C ALA A 43 2.22 1.97 -7.24
N THR A 44 1.02 2.39 -6.85
CA THR A 44 0.64 3.80 -6.74
C THR A 44 -0.33 4.03 -5.59
N TRP A 45 -0.23 5.23 -5.02
CA TRP A 45 -1.08 5.75 -3.96
C TRP A 45 -1.66 7.08 -4.42
N LEU A 46 -2.99 7.18 -4.45
CA LEU A 46 -3.69 8.36 -4.95
C LEU A 46 -4.67 8.88 -3.90
N ALA A 47 -4.89 10.19 -3.91
CA ALA A 47 -5.78 10.87 -2.98
C ALA A 47 -6.76 11.81 -3.69
N ARG A 48 -7.92 12.00 -3.08
CA ARG A 48 -8.84 13.15 -3.21
C ARG A 48 -8.82 13.99 -1.95
N THR A 49 -8.67 13.35 -0.80
CA THR A 49 -8.48 14.02 0.49
C THR A 49 -7.05 14.55 0.62
N SER A 50 -6.75 15.22 1.74
CA SER A 50 -5.38 15.60 2.09
C SER A 50 -4.65 14.55 2.93
N THR A 51 -5.13 13.30 2.92
CA THR A 51 -4.39 12.16 3.48
C THR A 51 -3.50 11.51 2.41
N PRO A 52 -2.45 10.75 2.77
CA PRO A 52 -1.51 10.20 1.79
C PRO A 52 -2.14 9.29 0.71
N HIS A 53 -3.29 8.69 0.97
CA HIS A 53 -4.07 7.97 -0.04
C HIS A 53 -5.50 7.70 0.41
N ASP A 54 -6.42 7.71 -0.55
CA ASP A 54 -7.77 7.16 -0.40
C ASP A 54 -7.91 5.85 -1.21
N ILE A 55 -7.02 5.61 -2.19
CA ILE A 55 -6.95 4.38 -2.98
C ILE A 55 -5.50 4.07 -3.36
N ALA A 56 -5.17 2.79 -3.48
CA ALA A 56 -3.89 2.33 -3.95
C ALA A 56 -4.02 1.16 -4.93
N PHE A 57 -3.10 1.08 -5.89
CA PHE A 57 -2.99 -0.02 -6.83
C PHE A 57 -1.60 -0.63 -6.73
N VAL A 58 -1.54 -1.97 -6.69
CA VAL A 58 -0.30 -2.75 -6.65
C VAL A 58 -0.40 -3.84 -7.71
N GLY A 59 0.69 -4.04 -8.45
CA GLY A 59 0.79 -5.04 -9.51
C GLY A 59 0.81 -6.46 -8.96
N GLY A 60 0.18 -7.39 -9.69
CA GLY A 60 0.22 -8.82 -9.43
C GLY A 60 -0.12 -9.64 -10.67
N PRO A 61 -0.07 -10.98 -10.60
CA PRO A 61 -0.32 -11.84 -11.74
C PRO A 61 -1.81 -11.90 -12.16
N ARG A 62 -2.73 -11.52 -11.27
CA ARG A 62 -4.17 -11.39 -11.54
C ARG A 62 -4.75 -10.26 -10.69
N MET A 63 -5.93 -9.77 -11.10
CA MET A 63 -6.67 -8.79 -10.32
C MET A 63 -7.26 -9.39 -9.03
N GLY A 64 -7.42 -8.56 -8.00
CA GLY A 64 -7.97 -8.97 -6.70
C GLY A 64 -7.90 -7.87 -5.64
N LEU A 65 -8.44 -8.14 -4.45
CA LEU A 65 -8.42 -7.27 -3.28
C LEU A 65 -7.17 -7.53 -2.45
N HIS A 66 -6.29 -6.54 -2.34
CA HIS A 66 -5.10 -6.68 -1.50
C HIS A 66 -5.44 -6.56 -0.01
N HIS A 67 -6.11 -5.47 0.38
CA HIS A 67 -6.63 -5.23 1.72
C HIS A 67 -7.60 -4.04 1.73
N ILE A 68 -8.30 -3.85 2.85
CA ILE A 68 -8.98 -2.61 3.24
C ILE A 68 -8.35 -2.07 4.53
N ALA A 69 -8.24 -0.75 4.66
CA ALA A 69 -7.54 -0.11 5.78
C ALA A 69 -8.48 0.68 6.69
N PHE A 70 -8.17 0.69 7.98
CA PHE A 70 -8.91 1.40 9.02
C PHE A 70 -7.97 2.33 9.80
N PHE A 71 -8.37 3.60 9.93
CA PHE A 71 -7.56 4.62 10.58
C PHE A 71 -7.52 4.47 12.10
N LEU A 72 -6.35 4.70 12.68
CA LEU A 72 -6.07 4.88 14.10
C LEU A 72 -5.28 6.18 14.31
N ASP A 73 -5.34 6.77 15.50
CA ASP A 73 -4.70 8.05 15.74
C ASP A 73 -3.17 7.93 15.86
N SER A 74 -2.68 6.93 16.59
CA SER A 74 -1.29 6.91 17.05
C SER A 74 -0.62 5.52 17.00
N TRP A 75 0.71 5.51 17.17
CA TRP A 75 1.49 4.27 17.33
C TRP A 75 1.03 3.45 18.55
N GLU A 76 0.59 4.12 19.62
CA GLU A 76 0.07 3.45 20.81
C GLU A 76 -1.24 2.69 20.50
N ASP A 77 -2.07 3.24 19.61
CA ASP A 77 -3.30 2.56 19.17
C ASP A 77 -2.99 1.34 18.29
N VAL A 78 -1.88 1.37 17.53
CA VAL A 78 -1.38 0.18 16.81
C VAL A 78 -0.96 -0.90 17.81
N LEU A 79 -0.23 -0.55 18.87
CA LEU A 79 0.10 -1.50 19.95
C LEU A 79 -1.17 -2.08 20.57
N LYS A 80 -2.13 -1.23 20.93
CA LYS A 80 -3.42 -1.66 21.47
C LYS A 80 -4.18 -2.58 20.50
N ALA A 81 -4.15 -2.30 19.20
CA ALA A 81 -4.77 -3.14 18.18
C ALA A 81 -4.12 -4.53 18.12
N ALA A 82 -2.78 -4.61 18.20
CA ALA A 82 -2.07 -5.88 18.28
C ALA A 82 -2.48 -6.69 19.53
N ASP A 83 -2.65 -6.04 20.68
CA ASP A 83 -3.12 -6.70 21.91
C ASP A 83 -4.55 -7.23 21.75
N VAL A 84 -5.44 -6.49 21.09
CA VAL A 84 -6.80 -6.95 20.76
C VAL A 84 -6.76 -8.16 19.83
N MET A 85 -5.94 -8.11 18.78
CA MET A 85 -5.74 -9.25 17.87
C MET A 85 -5.23 -10.49 18.62
N GLY A 86 -4.30 -10.32 19.57
CA GLY A 86 -3.80 -11.39 20.43
C GLY A 86 -4.90 -12.01 21.30
N LYS A 87 -5.78 -11.20 21.91
CA LYS A 87 -6.93 -11.68 22.70
C LYS A 87 -7.92 -12.50 21.87
N HIS A 88 -8.10 -12.15 20.60
CA HIS A 88 -9.04 -12.81 19.70
C HIS A 88 -8.40 -13.88 18.81
N ARG A 89 -7.08 -14.12 18.94
CA ARG A 89 -6.33 -15.05 18.09
C ARG A 89 -6.49 -14.73 16.60
N THR A 90 -6.56 -13.43 16.27
CA THR A 90 -6.61 -12.96 14.88
C THR A 90 -5.31 -13.35 14.17
N LYS A 91 -5.42 -13.81 12.93
CA LYS A 91 -4.25 -14.18 12.13
C LYS A 91 -3.55 -12.92 11.62
N ILE A 92 -2.42 -12.56 12.24
CA ILE A 92 -1.56 -11.46 11.79
C ILE A 92 -0.74 -11.91 10.58
N ASP A 93 -0.65 -11.03 9.58
CA ASP A 93 0.19 -11.20 8.40
C ASP A 93 1.53 -10.47 8.59
N ALA A 94 1.49 -9.21 9.04
CA ALA A 94 2.68 -8.36 9.21
C ALA A 94 2.50 -7.32 10.32
N GLY A 95 3.60 -6.95 10.97
CA GLY A 95 3.66 -5.85 11.95
C GLY A 95 3.48 -6.28 13.41
N PRO A 96 3.43 -5.33 14.36
CA PRO A 96 3.44 -3.87 14.17
C PRO A 96 4.72 -3.31 13.50
N THR A 97 4.56 -2.43 12.51
CA THR A 97 5.69 -1.80 11.80
C THR A 97 5.30 -0.46 11.19
N ARG A 98 6.18 0.18 10.41
CA ARG A 98 5.94 1.45 9.71
C ARG A 98 6.09 1.27 8.19
N HIS A 99 5.21 1.90 7.43
CA HIS A 99 5.36 2.08 6.00
C HIS A 99 6.36 3.21 5.67
N GLY A 100 7.22 2.99 4.68
CA GLY A 100 8.04 4.06 4.12
C GLY A 100 7.16 5.01 3.32
N VAL A 101 6.41 4.45 2.38
CA VAL A 101 5.28 5.08 1.70
C VAL A 101 4.29 5.55 2.76
N THR A 102 3.77 6.76 2.64
CA THR A 102 2.82 7.42 3.57
C THR A 102 3.35 7.73 4.98
N ARG A 103 4.38 7.04 5.47
CA ARG A 103 4.92 7.11 6.85
C ARG A 103 4.00 6.53 7.93
N GLY A 104 2.86 5.96 7.55
CA GLY A 104 1.88 5.40 8.48
C GLY A 104 2.42 4.21 9.26
N ALA A 105 1.99 4.09 10.51
CA ALA A 105 2.19 2.89 11.30
C ALA A 105 1.13 1.85 10.95
N THR A 106 1.46 0.56 10.98
CA THR A 106 0.59 -0.47 10.39
C THR A 106 0.67 -1.84 11.07
N ILE A 107 -0.45 -2.57 11.01
CA ILE A 107 -0.53 -4.03 11.17
C ILE A 107 -1.43 -4.56 10.03
N TYR A 108 -0.96 -5.60 9.34
CA TYR A 108 -1.78 -6.39 8.43
C TYR A 108 -2.26 -7.67 9.11
N PHE A 109 -3.52 -8.01 8.91
CA PHE A 109 -4.16 -9.19 9.50
C PHE A 109 -5.28 -9.70 8.60
N PHE A 110 -5.76 -10.92 8.84
CA PHE A 110 -6.85 -11.51 8.06
C PHE A 110 -8.15 -11.58 8.84
N ASP A 111 -9.27 -11.37 8.14
CA ASP A 111 -10.58 -11.77 8.61
C ASP A 111 -10.75 -13.32 8.56
N PRO A 112 -11.84 -13.89 9.11
CA PRO A 112 -12.07 -15.33 9.09
C PRO A 112 -12.22 -15.95 7.68
N SER A 113 -12.48 -15.15 6.65
CA SER A 113 -12.62 -15.59 5.26
C SER A 113 -11.32 -15.44 4.45
N GLY A 114 -10.26 -14.90 5.05
CA GLY A 114 -8.96 -14.71 4.42
C GLY A 114 -8.80 -13.38 3.70
N ASN A 115 -9.76 -12.45 3.79
CA ASN A 115 -9.55 -11.09 3.30
C ASN A 115 -8.59 -10.37 4.25
N ARG A 116 -7.59 -9.70 3.69
CA ARG A 116 -6.65 -8.92 4.49
C ARG A 116 -7.25 -7.57 4.87
N ASN A 117 -6.98 -7.16 6.09
CA ASN A 117 -7.29 -5.84 6.64
C ASN A 117 -5.99 -5.19 7.12
N GLU A 118 -6.03 -3.87 7.25
CA GLU A 118 -4.96 -3.06 7.81
C GLU A 118 -5.51 -2.15 8.91
N THR A 119 -4.83 -2.09 10.06
CA THR A 119 -4.95 -0.92 10.95
C THR A 119 -3.82 0.05 10.65
N PHE A 120 -4.16 1.25 10.18
CA PHE A 120 -3.21 2.28 9.74
C PHE A 120 -3.25 3.46 10.70
N ALA A 121 -2.11 3.90 11.24
CA ALA A 121 -2.09 4.98 12.22
C ALA A 121 -1.24 6.20 11.85
N GLY A 122 -1.82 7.36 12.19
CA GLY A 122 -1.25 8.68 11.98
C GLY A 122 -1.47 9.21 10.56
N LEU A 123 -1.55 10.55 10.43
CA LEU A 123 -1.72 11.19 9.12
C LEU A 123 -0.53 10.92 8.18
N GLY A 124 0.68 10.79 8.74
CA GLY A 124 1.92 10.72 7.98
C GLY A 124 2.37 12.10 7.47
N TYR A 125 1.66 12.65 6.51
CA TYR A 125 1.81 14.03 6.04
C TYR A 125 0.55 14.52 5.31
N LEU A 126 0.42 15.84 5.17
CA LEU A 126 -0.66 16.46 4.41
C LEU A 126 -0.39 16.29 2.91
N ALA A 127 -1.17 15.45 2.24
CA ALA A 127 -1.09 15.31 0.79
C ALA A 127 -1.71 16.54 0.12
N GLN A 128 -1.05 17.07 -0.91
CA GLN A 128 -1.52 18.22 -1.68
C GLN A 128 -1.25 17.98 -3.18
N PRO A 129 -2.10 18.48 -4.09
CA PRO A 129 -1.91 18.30 -5.54
C PRO A 129 -0.61 18.90 -6.10
N ASP A 130 -0.06 19.93 -5.46
CA ASP A 130 1.19 20.59 -5.84
C ASP A 130 2.42 19.97 -5.17
N ARG A 131 2.23 19.05 -4.23
CA ARG A 131 3.33 18.34 -3.57
C ARG A 131 3.99 17.40 -4.59
N PRO A 132 5.33 17.37 -4.68
CA PRO A 132 6.03 16.42 -5.54
C PRO A 132 5.65 14.96 -5.22
N VAL A 133 5.43 14.17 -6.27
CA VAL A 133 5.18 12.73 -6.16
C VAL A 133 6.40 12.06 -5.54
N THR A 134 6.21 11.39 -4.41
CA THR A 134 7.30 10.61 -3.79
C THR A 134 7.48 9.31 -4.59
N THR A 135 8.69 9.07 -5.06
CA THR A 135 9.00 7.89 -5.90
C THR A 135 9.97 6.98 -5.17
N TRP A 136 9.58 5.71 -5.04
CA TRP A 136 10.40 4.64 -4.51
C TRP A 136 10.91 3.77 -5.67
N THR A 137 12.22 3.56 -5.71
CA THR A 137 12.89 2.76 -6.73
C THR A 137 12.94 1.29 -6.33
N GLU A 138 13.16 0.41 -7.31
CA GLU A 138 13.22 -1.04 -7.12
C GLU A 138 14.17 -1.48 -5.99
N ASP A 139 15.35 -0.85 -5.88
CA ASP A 139 16.34 -1.13 -4.83
C ASP A 139 15.87 -0.73 -3.42
N ARG A 140 14.82 0.10 -3.31
CA ARG A 140 14.22 0.57 -2.05
C ARG A 140 12.76 0.15 -1.89
N LEU A 141 12.24 -0.70 -2.77
CA LEU A 141 10.85 -1.12 -2.79
C LEU A 141 10.38 -1.60 -1.41
N TRP A 142 11.15 -2.50 -0.80
CA TRP A 142 10.77 -3.10 0.48
C TRP A 142 10.90 -2.14 1.65
N SER A 143 11.79 -1.16 1.61
CA SER A 143 11.77 -0.06 2.61
C SER A 143 10.58 0.88 2.39
N GLY A 144 10.05 0.96 1.17
CA GLY A 144 8.79 1.63 0.89
C GLY A 144 7.61 0.95 1.57
N ILE A 145 7.57 -0.38 1.57
CA ILE A 145 6.50 -1.15 2.21
C ILE A 145 6.77 -1.37 3.71
N PHE A 146 7.86 -2.01 4.11
CA PHE A 146 8.20 -2.31 5.50
C PHE A 146 9.46 -1.56 5.90
N TYR A 147 9.33 -0.29 6.26
CA TYR A 147 10.45 0.64 6.43
C TYR A 147 11.51 0.17 7.43
N HIS A 148 11.08 -0.45 8.53
CA HIS A 148 12.01 -0.88 9.59
C HIS A 148 12.91 -2.05 9.18
N THR A 149 12.44 -2.94 8.30
CA THR A 149 13.22 -4.12 7.89
C THR A 149 13.83 -3.93 6.51
N GLY A 150 13.10 -3.31 5.58
CA GLY A 150 13.49 -3.26 4.17
C GLY A 150 13.52 -4.65 3.52
N GLU A 151 12.86 -5.64 4.12
CA GLU A 151 12.90 -7.03 3.69
C GLU A 151 11.63 -7.42 2.93
N ALA A 152 11.79 -8.35 1.99
CA ALA A 152 10.69 -8.95 1.26
C ALA A 152 9.79 -9.77 2.17
N MET A 153 8.48 -9.61 2.00
CA MET A 153 7.48 -10.45 2.66
C MET A 153 6.61 -11.14 1.61
N PRO A 154 6.85 -12.43 1.32
CA PRO A 154 6.14 -13.13 0.24
C PRO A 154 4.61 -13.11 0.39
N SER A 155 4.09 -13.17 1.63
CA SER A 155 2.64 -13.12 1.85
C SER A 155 2.02 -11.80 1.37
N PHE A 156 2.76 -10.70 1.39
CA PHE A 156 2.28 -9.39 0.94
C PHE A 156 2.01 -9.37 -0.56
N THR A 157 2.87 -10.00 -1.37
CA THR A 157 2.71 -10.03 -2.83
C THR A 157 1.86 -11.20 -3.33
N ASP A 158 1.89 -12.34 -2.61
CA ASP A 158 1.38 -13.60 -3.14
C ASP A 158 -0.01 -13.97 -2.59
N VAL A 159 -0.41 -13.43 -1.44
CA VAL A 159 -1.68 -13.74 -0.78
C VAL A 159 -2.63 -12.57 -0.92
N TYR A 160 -3.75 -12.76 -1.61
CA TYR A 160 -4.86 -11.79 -1.74
C TYR A 160 -6.11 -12.53 -2.24
N THR A 161 -7.28 -11.91 -2.07
CA THR A 161 -8.58 -12.48 -2.47
C THR A 161 -9.08 -11.97 -3.80
#